data_AF-A0A1A0MQN3-F1
#
_entry.id   AF-A0A1A0MQN3-F1
#
_cell.length_a   1.000
_cell.length_b   1.000
_cell.length_c   1.000
_cell.angle_alpha   90.00
_cell.angle_beta   90.00
_cell.angle_gamma   90.00
#
_symmetry.space_group_name_H-M   'P 1'
#
loop_
_entity.id
_entity.type
_entity.pdbx_description
1 polymer ?
#
loop_
_entity_poly.entity_id
_entity_poly.type
_entity_poly.pdbx_seq_one_letter_code
_entity_poly.pdbx_strand_id
1 'polypeptide(L)'
;MTGLNTDWAIAQLDDFINATTVTYVPSPPNTAGFHSYKTVFSEDEVIKKAQVVEQVLNRVVPGWRNDIKKRDRQKWSIHYEASIRARESLLRADEVKKNLGDDAPEISAARLHPWVWSGASPLWQSGHYRSAVEDAAKKVNAETQNKVGRRDLSETKLFQEVFSDKPAGAGKHRLRRMKPDGSDTYRSVQRGAMALAEGIYAGIRNPFNHEDPGTQDVDVQVALEYLAALSVLARWVDESELEEAT
;
A
#
# COMPACT_ATOMS: atom_id res chain seq x y z
N MET A 1 9.40 1.77 -0.61
CA MET A 1 8.88 2.84 0.29
C MET A 1 7.83 3.72 -0.41
N THR A 2 6.63 3.21 -0.69
CA THR A 2 5.62 4.00 -1.43
C THR A 2 4.71 4.80 -0.50
N GLY A 3 4.71 6.14 -0.64
CA GLY A 3 3.78 7.07 0.02
C GLY A 3 4.39 8.03 1.06
N LEU A 4 5.65 7.83 1.47
CA LEU A 4 6.37 8.80 2.30
C LEU A 4 6.95 9.91 1.42
N ASN A 5 6.74 11.17 1.80
CA ASN A 5 7.48 12.29 1.21
C ASN A 5 8.90 12.29 1.78
N THR A 6 9.84 11.70 1.03
CA THR A 6 11.23 11.48 1.47
C THR A 6 11.97 12.79 1.73
N ASP A 7 11.85 13.78 0.83
CA ASP A 7 12.54 15.08 0.99
C ASP A 7 12.06 15.83 2.23
N TRP A 8 10.75 15.83 2.47
CA TRP A 8 10.17 16.41 3.70
C TRP A 8 10.67 15.67 4.95
N ALA A 9 10.66 14.33 4.92
CA ALA A 9 11.10 13.52 6.07
C ALA A 9 12.58 13.76 6.39
N ILE A 10 13.45 13.81 5.37
CA ILE A 10 14.87 14.14 5.52
C ILE A 10 15.03 15.54 6.14
N ALA A 11 14.30 16.54 5.63
CA ALA A 11 14.36 17.90 6.18
C ALA A 11 13.95 17.97 7.66
N GLN A 12 12.91 17.23 8.08
CA GLN A 12 12.51 17.15 9.49
C GLN A 12 13.58 16.47 10.36
N LEU A 13 14.21 15.41 9.84
CA LEU A 13 15.28 14.71 10.55
C LEU A 13 16.54 15.59 10.69
N ASP A 14 16.93 16.32 9.64
CA ASP A 14 18.06 17.25 9.67
C ASP A 14 17.86 18.37 10.69
N ASP A 15 16.68 18.99 10.68
CA ASP A 15 16.32 20.04 11.63
C ASP A 15 16.35 19.53 13.08
N PHE A 16 15.90 18.31 13.33
CA PHE A 16 15.93 17.71 14.65
C PHE A 16 17.33 17.29 15.11
N ILE A 17 18.15 16.73 14.22
CA ILE A 17 19.56 16.41 14.50
C ILE A 17 20.31 17.67 14.90
N ASN A 18 20.11 18.78 14.17
CA ASN A 18 20.67 20.07 14.54
C ASN A 18 20.13 20.53 15.92
N ALA A 19 18.82 20.42 16.14
CA ALA A 19 18.20 20.87 17.39
C ALA A 19 18.70 20.12 18.63
N THR A 20 18.98 18.83 18.48
CA THR A 20 19.41 17.94 19.56
C THR A 20 20.92 17.77 19.70
N THR A 21 21.70 18.47 18.87
CA THR A 21 23.15 18.53 19.03
C THR A 21 23.48 19.12 20.41
N VAL A 22 24.32 18.42 21.15
CA VAL A 22 24.64 18.79 22.55
C VAL A 22 25.93 19.60 22.62
N THR A 23 25.87 20.68 23.40
CA THR A 23 27.04 21.47 23.79
C THR A 23 27.41 21.16 25.24
N TYR A 24 28.70 21.02 25.50
CA TYR A 24 29.21 20.78 26.86
C TYR A 24 29.18 22.07 27.67
N VAL A 25 28.54 22.01 28.84
CA VAL A 25 28.53 23.10 29.80
C VAL A 25 29.42 22.71 30.98
N PRO A 26 30.57 23.38 31.16
CA PRO A 26 31.50 23.05 32.24
C PRO A 26 30.87 23.30 33.60
N SER A 27 31.40 22.62 34.62
CA SER A 27 31.04 22.91 36.01
C SER A 27 31.41 24.36 36.38
N PRO A 28 30.62 25.02 37.24
CA PRO A 28 31.00 26.30 37.81
C PRO A 28 32.39 26.27 38.46
N PRO A 29 33.11 27.41 38.52
CA PRO A 29 34.40 27.49 39.19
C PRO A 29 34.33 26.91 40.62
N ASN A 30 35.36 26.15 41.02
CA ASN A 30 35.46 25.49 42.33
C ASN A 30 34.40 24.40 42.61
N THR A 31 33.76 23.83 41.59
CA THR A 31 32.86 22.68 41.72
C THR A 31 33.27 21.53 40.79
N ALA A 32 33.13 20.29 41.25
CA ALA A 32 33.44 19.08 40.47
C ALA A 32 32.16 18.26 40.22
N GLY A 33 31.98 17.76 39.00
CA GLY A 33 30.90 16.83 38.65
C GLY A 33 29.56 17.44 38.24
N PHE A 34 29.40 18.77 38.31
CA PHE A 34 28.18 19.51 37.94
C PHE A 34 28.11 19.91 36.46
N HIS A 35 28.95 19.31 35.61
CA HIS A 35 28.89 19.56 34.18
C HIS A 35 27.56 19.03 33.61
N SER A 36 27.02 19.74 32.63
CA SER A 36 25.77 19.38 31.97
C SER A 36 25.92 19.44 30.46
N TYR A 37 24.93 18.91 29.76
CA TYR A 37 24.79 19.05 28.32
C TYR A 37 23.53 19.84 28.04
N LYS A 38 23.63 20.80 27.13
CA LYS A 38 22.48 21.55 26.64
C LYS A 38 22.34 21.36 25.14
N THR A 39 21.12 21.20 24.67
CA THR A 39 20.76 21.22 23.26
C THR A 39 20.97 22.63 22.68
N VAL A 40 21.09 22.72 21.35
CA VAL A 40 21.20 24.01 20.65
C VAL A 40 19.92 24.85 20.83
N PHE A 41 18.76 24.19 20.85
CA PHE A 41 17.46 24.83 21.00
C PHE A 41 16.88 24.59 22.40
N SER A 42 15.85 25.36 22.73
CA SER A 42 15.12 25.18 23.99
C SER A 42 14.44 23.82 24.06
N GLU A 43 14.22 23.31 25.27
CA GLU A 43 13.60 22.01 25.48
C GLU A 43 12.20 21.92 24.83
N ASP A 44 11.40 22.99 24.92
CA ASP A 44 10.06 23.05 24.31
C ASP A 44 10.10 22.99 22.79
N GLU A 45 11.09 23.62 22.15
CA GLU A 45 11.29 23.54 20.70
C GLU A 45 11.70 22.14 20.27
N VAL A 46 12.59 21.49 21.03
CA VAL A 46 13.00 20.12 20.75
C VAL A 46 11.81 19.16 20.90
N ILE A 47 10.97 19.33 21.92
CA ILE A 47 9.74 18.52 22.11
C ILE A 47 8.78 18.68 20.93
N LYS A 48 8.56 19.90 20.44
CA LYS A 48 7.68 20.15 19.28
C LYS A 48 8.17 19.43 18.03
N LYS A 49 9.49 19.50 17.76
CA LYS A 49 10.10 18.80 16.62
C LYS A 49 10.06 17.28 16.81
N ALA A 50 10.26 16.79 18.04
CA ALA A 50 10.20 15.38 18.37
C ALA A 50 8.85 14.74 17.97
N GLN A 51 7.72 15.43 18.17
CA GLN A 51 6.40 14.90 17.82
C GLN A 51 6.26 14.48 16.35
N VAL A 52 6.89 15.23 15.44
CA VAL A 52 6.88 14.91 14.01
C VAL A 52 7.90 13.82 13.71
N VAL A 53 9.11 13.96 14.25
CA VAL A 53 10.22 13.02 14.04
C VAL A 53 9.88 11.63 14.53
N GLU A 54 9.20 11.49 15.67
CA GLU A 54 8.81 10.18 16.21
C GLU A 54 7.89 9.40 15.26
N GLN A 55 7.04 10.08 14.49
CA GLN A 55 6.22 9.43 13.46
C GLN A 55 7.06 8.96 12.27
N VAL A 56 8.01 9.78 11.84
CA VAL A 56 8.98 9.40 10.80
C VAL A 56 9.83 8.21 11.26
N LEU A 57 10.37 8.25 12.48
CA LEU A 57 11.20 7.19 13.06
C LEU A 57 10.42 5.87 13.19
N ASN A 58 9.17 5.91 13.67
CA ASN A 58 8.34 4.71 13.74
C ASN A 58 8.10 4.07 12.37
N ARG A 59 8.12 4.87 11.28
CA ARG A 59 7.93 4.38 9.92
C ARG A 59 9.21 3.87 9.28
N VAL A 60 10.34 4.54 9.52
CA VAL A 60 11.64 4.30 8.83
C VAL A 60 12.53 3.35 9.62
N VAL A 61 12.56 3.44 10.94
CA VAL A 61 13.38 2.59 11.82
C VAL A 61 12.48 2.00 12.93
N PRO A 62 11.64 1.00 12.62
CA PRO A 62 10.81 0.35 13.63
C PRO A 62 11.67 -0.18 14.79
N GLY A 63 11.22 -0.05 16.04
CA GLY A 63 11.96 -0.54 17.21
C GLY A 63 13.02 0.40 17.79
N TRP A 64 13.30 1.55 17.15
CA TRP A 64 14.37 2.48 17.51
C TRP A 64 14.46 2.88 19.00
N ARG A 65 13.33 2.91 19.73
CA ARG A 65 13.30 3.23 21.17
C ARG A 65 14.01 2.19 22.04
N ASN A 66 13.98 0.93 21.62
CA ASN A 66 14.51 -0.20 22.40
C ASN A 66 15.88 -0.65 21.88
N ASP A 67 16.14 -0.47 20.58
CA ASP A 67 17.35 -0.99 19.92
C ASP A 67 18.58 -0.10 20.13
N ILE A 68 18.38 1.14 20.59
CA ILE A 68 19.43 2.14 20.76
C ILE A 68 19.72 2.35 22.24
N LYS A 69 21.00 2.24 22.60
CA LYS A 69 21.46 2.45 23.98
C LYS A 69 21.47 3.94 24.33
N LYS A 70 20.77 4.30 25.42
CA LYS A 70 20.77 5.67 25.95
C LYS A 70 22.17 6.09 26.42
N ARG A 71 22.57 7.33 26.11
CA ARG A 71 23.77 7.96 26.66
C ARG A 71 23.42 8.72 27.94
N ASP A 72 24.25 8.57 28.96
CA ASP A 72 24.02 9.23 30.24
C ASP A 72 24.03 10.75 30.11
N ARG A 73 23.15 11.42 30.88
CA ARG A 73 23.02 12.89 30.95
C ARG A 73 22.68 13.59 29.62
N GLN A 74 22.37 12.83 28.56
CA GLN A 74 21.90 13.35 27.26
C GLN A 74 20.48 12.85 27.00
N LYS A 75 19.48 13.68 27.33
CA LYS A 75 18.06 13.30 27.27
C LYS A 75 17.64 12.75 25.89
N TRP A 76 18.08 13.42 24.83
CA TRP A 76 17.68 13.17 23.44
C TRP A 76 18.62 12.21 22.70
N SER A 77 19.53 11.52 23.39
CA SER A 77 20.57 10.71 22.72
C SER A 77 20.00 9.59 21.84
N ILE A 78 18.90 8.97 22.27
CA ILE A 78 18.22 7.90 21.52
C ILE A 78 17.62 8.48 20.25
N HIS A 79 16.83 9.55 20.37
CA HIS A 79 16.21 10.23 19.23
C HIS A 79 17.25 10.78 18.26
N TYR A 80 18.37 11.32 18.75
CA TYR A 80 19.46 11.82 17.92
C TYR A 80 20.07 10.70 17.06
N GLU A 81 20.44 9.58 17.68
CA GLU A 81 21.02 8.44 16.95
C GLU A 81 20.00 7.80 16.01
N ALA A 82 18.74 7.65 16.44
CA ALA A 82 17.65 7.16 15.60
C ALA A 82 17.45 8.06 14.37
N SER A 83 17.52 9.38 14.54
CA SER A 83 17.34 10.35 13.46
C SER A 83 18.47 10.28 12.45
N ILE A 84 19.72 10.10 12.90
CA ILE A 84 20.86 9.86 12.00
C ILE A 84 20.62 8.58 11.18
N ARG A 85 20.30 7.46 11.84
CA ARG A 85 20.06 6.19 11.16
C ARG A 85 18.92 6.29 10.14
N ALA A 86 17.81 6.92 10.52
CA ALA A 86 16.66 7.13 9.65
C ALA A 86 17.01 8.00 8.44
N ARG A 87 17.74 9.10 8.66
CA ARG A 87 18.20 10.01 7.59
C ARG A 87 19.08 9.28 6.59
N GLU A 88 20.11 8.56 7.06
CA GLU A 88 21.01 7.81 6.18
C GLU A 88 20.27 6.70 5.43
N SER A 89 19.32 6.03 6.09
CA SER A 89 18.47 5.03 5.44
C SER A 89 17.62 5.61 4.32
N LEU A 90 17.15 6.86 4.44
CA LEU A 90 16.36 7.53 3.40
C LEU A 90 17.26 8.06 2.28
N LEU A 91 18.38 8.71 2.61
CA LEU A 91 19.32 9.28 1.63
C LEU A 91 19.96 8.22 0.74
N ARG A 92 20.30 7.07 1.34
CA ARG A 92 21.00 5.99 0.65
C ARG A 92 20.07 4.85 0.26
N ALA A 93 18.76 5.06 0.33
CA ALA A 93 17.77 4.02 0.05
C ALA A 93 17.99 3.37 -1.32
N ASP A 94 18.11 4.18 -2.37
CA ASP A 94 18.28 3.69 -3.75
C ASP A 94 19.65 3.01 -3.94
N GLU A 95 20.71 3.57 -3.36
CA GLU A 95 22.05 2.97 -3.38
C GLU A 95 22.05 1.58 -2.72
N VAL A 96 21.48 1.48 -1.52
CA VAL A 96 21.41 0.24 -0.75
C VAL A 96 20.53 -0.78 -1.45
N LYS A 97 19.34 -0.37 -1.92
CA LYS A 97 18.40 -1.23 -2.64
C LYS A 97 19.03 -1.83 -3.91
N LYS A 98 19.73 -1.00 -4.69
CA LYS A 98 20.46 -1.41 -5.89
C LYS A 98 21.58 -2.41 -5.58
N ASN A 99 22.38 -2.16 -4.55
CA ASN A 99 23.54 -3.00 -4.22
C ASN A 99 23.15 -4.29 -3.48
N LEU A 100 22.01 -4.32 -2.80
CA LEU A 100 21.47 -5.51 -2.13
C LEU A 100 20.57 -6.36 -3.04
N GLY A 101 20.35 -5.95 -4.29
CA GLY A 101 19.73 -6.78 -5.33
C GLY A 101 18.21 -6.70 -5.43
N ASP A 102 17.57 -5.72 -4.79
CA ASP A 102 16.12 -5.54 -4.83
C ASP A 102 15.73 -4.27 -5.60
N ASP A 103 16.29 -3.97 -6.78
CA ASP A 103 15.95 -2.74 -7.54
C ASP A 103 14.61 -2.84 -8.31
N ALA A 104 13.71 -3.73 -7.89
CA ALA A 104 12.41 -3.87 -8.53
C ALA A 104 11.44 -2.73 -8.12
N PRO A 105 10.58 -2.27 -9.05
CA PRO A 105 9.53 -1.32 -8.70
C PRO A 105 8.50 -1.95 -7.76
N GLU A 106 8.13 -1.25 -6.69
CA GLU A 106 7.10 -1.69 -5.75
C GLU A 106 5.70 -1.27 -6.22
N ILE A 107 4.76 -2.21 -6.20
CA ILE A 107 3.33 -1.91 -6.36
C ILE A 107 2.76 -1.54 -4.98
N SER A 108 2.20 -0.33 -4.88
CA SER A 108 1.51 0.10 -3.67
C SER A 108 0.06 -0.38 -3.72
N ALA A 109 -0.38 -1.11 -2.70
CA ALA A 109 -1.77 -1.57 -2.59
C ALA A 109 -2.77 -0.39 -2.61
N ALA A 110 -2.39 0.76 -2.03
CA ALA A 110 -3.18 1.99 -2.04
C ALA A 110 -3.34 2.62 -3.44
N ARG A 111 -2.51 2.23 -4.41
CA ARG A 111 -2.61 2.67 -5.82
C ARG A 111 -3.30 1.64 -6.73
N LEU A 112 -3.81 0.53 -6.16
CA LEU A 112 -4.68 -0.38 -6.90
C LEU A 112 -6.03 0.28 -7.19
N HIS A 113 -6.83 -0.35 -8.05
CA HIS A 113 -8.14 0.17 -8.43
C HIS A 113 -9.00 0.48 -7.18
N PRO A 114 -9.72 1.63 -7.13
CA PRO A 114 -10.46 2.03 -5.94
C PRO A 114 -11.43 0.97 -5.41
N TRP A 115 -12.13 0.25 -6.30
CA TRP A 115 -13.02 -0.85 -5.91
C TRP A 115 -12.29 -1.99 -5.18
N VAL A 116 -11.06 -2.29 -5.60
CA VAL A 116 -10.26 -3.37 -5.01
C VAL A 116 -9.72 -2.95 -3.65
N TRP A 117 -9.01 -1.81 -3.59
CA TRP A 117 -8.38 -1.39 -2.35
C TRP A 117 -9.41 -1.04 -1.27
N SER A 118 -10.54 -0.42 -1.63
CA SER A 118 -11.60 -0.14 -0.66
C SER A 118 -12.34 -1.39 -0.17
N GLY A 119 -12.29 -2.50 -0.92
CA GLY A 119 -12.79 -3.80 -0.46
C GLY A 119 -11.80 -4.52 0.46
N ALA A 120 -10.51 -4.45 0.14
CA ALA A 120 -9.46 -5.16 0.88
C ALA A 120 -9.01 -4.45 2.17
N SER A 121 -8.90 -3.12 2.15
CA SER A 121 -8.19 -2.34 3.17
C SER A 121 -8.66 -2.56 4.63
N PRO A 122 -9.96 -2.78 4.94
CA PRO A 122 -10.38 -3.00 6.32
C PRO A 122 -9.75 -4.25 6.95
N LEU A 123 -9.67 -5.35 6.18
CA LEU A 123 -9.14 -6.64 6.64
C LEU A 123 -7.63 -6.75 6.48
N TRP A 124 -7.08 -6.03 5.49
CA TRP A 124 -5.64 -5.98 5.25
C TRP A 124 -4.87 -5.44 6.45
N GLN A 125 -5.38 -4.39 7.09
CA GLN A 125 -4.72 -3.75 8.24
C GLN A 125 -4.67 -4.66 9.48
N SER A 126 -5.64 -5.57 9.60
CA SER A 126 -5.68 -6.60 10.67
C SER A 126 -4.89 -7.87 10.32
N GLY A 127 -4.26 -7.94 9.16
CA GLY A 127 -3.48 -9.12 8.74
C GLY A 127 -4.31 -10.31 8.25
N HIS A 128 -5.58 -10.07 7.89
CA HIS A 128 -6.49 -11.10 7.33
C HIS A 128 -6.47 -11.04 5.80
N TYR A 129 -5.37 -11.51 5.20
CA TYR A 129 -5.08 -11.26 3.79
C TYR A 129 -6.00 -12.05 2.86
N ARG A 130 -6.32 -13.32 3.20
CA ARG A 130 -7.28 -14.13 2.45
C ARG A 130 -8.63 -13.45 2.38
N SER A 131 -9.17 -13.05 3.54
CA SER A 131 -10.47 -12.39 3.62
C SER A 131 -10.46 -11.02 2.94
N ALA A 132 -9.34 -10.29 2.98
CA ALA A 132 -9.18 -9.04 2.24
C ALA A 132 -9.28 -9.24 0.71
N VAL A 133 -8.70 -10.32 0.17
CA VAL A 133 -8.81 -10.67 -1.26
C VAL A 133 -10.24 -11.06 -1.62
N GLU A 134 -10.91 -11.86 -0.77
CA GLU A 134 -12.31 -12.24 -0.98
C GLU A 134 -13.25 -11.03 -1.02
N ASP A 135 -13.10 -10.10 -0.08
CA ASP A 135 -13.95 -8.92 0.00
C ASP A 135 -13.68 -7.94 -1.15
N ALA A 136 -12.43 -7.83 -1.61
CA ALA A 136 -12.12 -7.13 -2.85
C ALA A 136 -12.80 -7.78 -4.07
N ALA A 137 -12.77 -9.10 -4.20
CA ALA A 137 -13.44 -9.81 -5.29
C ALA A 137 -14.97 -9.61 -5.26
N LYS A 138 -15.60 -9.74 -4.08
CA LYS A 138 -17.03 -9.45 -3.89
C LYS A 138 -17.36 -8.02 -4.31
N LYS A 139 -16.52 -7.05 -3.94
CA LYS A 139 -16.71 -5.65 -4.31
C LYS A 139 -16.59 -5.42 -5.82
N VAL A 140 -15.59 -5.99 -6.50
CA VAL A 140 -15.47 -5.89 -7.97
C VAL A 140 -16.69 -6.48 -8.67
N ASN A 141 -17.21 -7.62 -8.20
CA ASN A 141 -18.44 -8.19 -8.73
C ASN A 141 -19.63 -7.24 -8.56
N ALA A 142 -19.83 -6.70 -7.35
CA ALA A 142 -20.94 -5.80 -7.05
C ALA A 142 -20.87 -4.50 -7.87
N GLU A 143 -19.70 -3.90 -8.03
CA GLU A 143 -19.53 -2.69 -8.83
C GLU A 143 -19.73 -2.97 -10.33
N THR A 144 -19.34 -4.16 -10.81
CA THR A 144 -19.66 -4.59 -12.17
C THR A 144 -21.17 -4.70 -12.37
N GLN A 145 -21.88 -5.35 -11.45
CA GLN A 145 -23.34 -5.46 -11.45
C GLN A 145 -24.02 -4.08 -11.46
N ASN A 146 -23.53 -3.15 -10.64
CA ASN A 146 -24.01 -1.77 -10.60
C ASN A 146 -23.78 -1.08 -11.95
N LYS A 147 -22.59 -1.21 -12.54
CA LYS A 147 -22.26 -0.59 -13.83
C LYS A 147 -23.14 -1.10 -14.98
N VAL A 148 -23.45 -2.40 -15.02
CA VAL A 148 -24.29 -2.98 -16.08
C VAL A 148 -25.79 -2.98 -15.75
N GLY A 149 -26.18 -2.46 -14.59
CA GLY A 149 -27.58 -2.44 -14.15
C GLY A 149 -28.22 -3.81 -13.98
N ARG A 150 -27.43 -4.85 -13.67
CA ARG A 150 -27.90 -6.24 -13.55
C ARG A 150 -27.38 -6.93 -12.30
N ARG A 151 -28.27 -7.66 -11.61
CA ARG A 151 -27.98 -8.38 -10.35
C ARG A 151 -28.38 -9.85 -10.36
N ASP A 152 -28.97 -10.33 -11.44
CA ASP A 152 -29.40 -11.72 -11.65
C ASP A 152 -28.22 -12.68 -11.94
N LEU A 153 -27.08 -12.15 -12.36
CA LEU A 153 -25.85 -12.90 -12.62
C LEU A 153 -24.72 -12.43 -11.71
N SER A 154 -23.87 -13.36 -11.31
CA SER A 154 -22.66 -13.09 -10.52
C SER A 154 -21.44 -13.81 -11.11
N GLU A 155 -20.26 -13.28 -10.77
CA GLU A 155 -18.96 -13.90 -10.96
C GLU A 155 -18.77 -14.35 -12.41
N THR A 156 -18.26 -15.57 -12.64
CA THR A 156 -17.99 -16.11 -13.97
C THR A 156 -19.15 -15.88 -14.96
N LYS A 157 -20.40 -16.13 -14.55
CA LYS A 157 -21.57 -15.96 -15.43
C LYS A 157 -21.82 -14.50 -15.79
N LEU A 158 -21.64 -13.59 -14.83
CA LEU A 158 -21.74 -12.15 -15.08
C LEU A 158 -20.71 -11.71 -16.11
N PHE A 159 -19.43 -12.06 -15.89
CA PHE A 159 -18.33 -11.62 -16.74
C PHE A 159 -18.38 -12.23 -18.14
N GLN A 160 -18.76 -13.50 -18.27
CA GLN A 160 -19.00 -14.14 -19.58
C GLN A 160 -20.10 -13.44 -20.37
N GLU A 161 -21.15 -12.99 -19.70
CA GLU A 161 -22.28 -12.34 -20.37
C GLU A 161 -21.95 -10.88 -20.76
N VAL A 162 -21.38 -10.09 -19.84
CA VAL A 162 -21.12 -8.66 -20.07
C VAL A 162 -20.00 -8.41 -21.08
N PHE A 163 -18.97 -9.27 -21.15
CA PHE A 163 -17.90 -9.19 -22.14
C PHE A 163 -18.13 -10.05 -23.39
N SER A 164 -19.31 -10.68 -23.55
CA SER A 164 -19.61 -11.43 -24.76
C SER A 164 -19.63 -10.53 -25.99
N ASP A 165 -19.24 -11.05 -27.16
CA ASP A 165 -19.29 -10.35 -28.45
C ASP A 165 -20.70 -10.23 -29.04
N LYS A 166 -21.70 -10.83 -28.39
CA LYS A 166 -23.11 -10.73 -28.78
C LYS A 166 -23.62 -9.29 -28.63
N PRO A 167 -24.55 -8.85 -29.50
CA PRO A 167 -25.17 -7.53 -29.35
C PRO A 167 -25.86 -7.38 -27.99
N ALA A 168 -25.93 -6.13 -27.51
CA ALA A 168 -26.72 -5.81 -26.31
C ALA A 168 -28.21 -6.10 -26.57
N GLY A 169 -28.88 -6.62 -25.54
CA GLY A 169 -30.32 -6.88 -25.57
C GLY A 169 -31.01 -6.24 -24.39
N ALA A 170 -32.36 -6.26 -24.37
CA ALA A 170 -33.14 -5.69 -23.27
C ALA A 170 -32.72 -6.31 -21.92
N GLY A 171 -32.25 -5.46 -20.99
CA GLY A 171 -31.70 -5.88 -19.70
C GLY A 171 -30.39 -6.69 -19.79
N LYS A 172 -29.78 -6.79 -20.96
CA LYS A 172 -28.54 -7.55 -21.23
C LYS A 172 -27.47 -6.63 -21.81
N HIS A 173 -27.12 -5.60 -21.04
CA HIS A 173 -26.07 -4.65 -21.43
C HIS A 173 -24.71 -5.35 -21.58
N ARG A 174 -23.85 -4.74 -22.40
CA ARG A 174 -22.50 -5.23 -22.70
C ARG A 174 -21.46 -4.20 -22.31
N LEU A 175 -20.29 -4.68 -21.94
CA LEU A 175 -19.11 -3.89 -21.69
C LEU A 175 -18.18 -4.01 -22.89
N ARG A 176 -17.93 -2.88 -23.55
CA ARG A 176 -17.08 -2.79 -24.73
C ARG A 176 -15.73 -2.21 -24.35
N ARG A 177 -14.69 -3.06 -24.33
CA ARG A 177 -13.29 -2.65 -24.10
C ARG A 177 -12.68 -1.87 -25.27
N MET A 178 -13.28 -2.03 -26.45
CA MET A 178 -12.91 -1.36 -27.68
C MET A 178 -14.20 -1.15 -28.49
N LYS A 179 -14.24 -0.09 -29.30
CA LYS A 179 -15.35 0.13 -30.23
C LYS A 179 -15.55 -1.09 -31.12
N PRO A 180 -16.80 -1.59 -31.27
CA PRO A 180 -17.07 -2.71 -32.17
C PRO A 180 -16.71 -2.33 -33.61
N ASP A 181 -15.69 -2.97 -34.16
CA ASP A 181 -15.22 -2.79 -35.54
C ASP A 181 -15.29 -4.09 -36.37
N GLY A 182 -15.75 -5.18 -35.76
CA GLY A 182 -15.86 -6.50 -36.38
C GLY A 182 -14.52 -7.25 -36.52
N SER A 183 -13.40 -6.67 -36.07
CA SER A 183 -12.07 -7.25 -36.21
C SER A 183 -11.83 -8.44 -35.27
N ASP A 184 -10.85 -9.27 -35.63
CA ASP A 184 -10.34 -10.33 -34.75
C ASP A 184 -9.70 -9.76 -33.48
N THR A 185 -9.15 -8.55 -33.55
CA THR A 185 -8.62 -7.82 -32.39
C THR A 185 -9.72 -7.51 -31.39
N TYR A 186 -10.86 -6.97 -31.85
CA TYR A 186 -12.01 -6.72 -30.99
C TYR A 186 -12.48 -8.01 -30.30
N ARG A 187 -12.66 -9.10 -31.06
CA ARG A 187 -13.08 -10.40 -30.50
C ARG A 187 -12.07 -10.95 -29.48
N SER A 188 -10.78 -10.78 -29.74
CA SER A 188 -9.70 -11.24 -28.85
C SER A 188 -9.64 -10.44 -27.56
N VAL A 189 -9.80 -9.12 -27.63
CA VAL A 189 -9.83 -8.24 -26.44
C VAL A 189 -11.01 -8.59 -25.52
N GLN A 190 -12.18 -8.84 -26.10
CA GLN A 190 -13.38 -9.27 -25.36
C GLN A 190 -13.19 -10.65 -24.72
N ARG A 191 -12.72 -11.62 -25.51
CA ARG A 191 -12.42 -12.97 -25.02
C ARG A 191 -11.37 -12.96 -23.90
N GLY A 192 -10.33 -12.14 -24.01
CA GLY A 192 -9.30 -12.01 -22.99
C GLY A 192 -9.85 -11.50 -21.65
N ALA A 193 -10.79 -10.55 -21.69
CA ALA A 193 -11.47 -10.05 -20.49
C ALA A 193 -12.32 -11.13 -19.82
N MET A 194 -13.08 -11.90 -20.61
CA MET A 194 -13.85 -13.05 -20.10
C MET A 194 -12.94 -14.10 -19.46
N ALA A 195 -11.86 -14.48 -20.15
CA ALA A 195 -10.95 -15.52 -19.67
C ALA A 195 -10.22 -15.11 -18.38
N LEU A 196 -9.78 -13.85 -18.27
CA LEU A 196 -9.18 -13.35 -17.03
C LEU A 196 -10.19 -13.40 -15.87
N ALA A 197 -11.42 -12.94 -16.10
CA ALA A 197 -12.45 -12.94 -15.07
C ALA A 197 -12.79 -14.37 -14.61
N GLU A 198 -12.94 -15.29 -15.54
CA GLU A 198 -13.18 -16.70 -15.24
C GLU A 198 -12.03 -17.30 -14.42
N GLY A 199 -10.77 -17.05 -14.80
CA GLY A 199 -9.61 -17.49 -14.04
C GLY A 199 -9.54 -16.92 -12.63
N ILE A 200 -9.88 -15.63 -12.45
CA ILE A 200 -9.94 -14.99 -11.13
C ILE A 200 -11.03 -15.62 -10.26
N TYR A 201 -12.27 -15.71 -10.73
CA TYR A 201 -13.38 -16.17 -9.89
C TYR A 201 -13.37 -17.70 -9.69
N ALA A 202 -12.88 -18.48 -10.65
CA ALA A 202 -12.74 -19.93 -10.49
C ALA A 202 -11.47 -20.33 -9.71
N GLY A 203 -10.35 -19.62 -9.91
CA GLY A 203 -9.04 -19.99 -9.39
C GLY A 203 -8.65 -19.31 -8.08
N ILE A 204 -9.07 -18.06 -7.86
CA ILE A 204 -8.71 -17.32 -6.64
C ILE A 204 -9.79 -17.51 -5.59
N ARG A 205 -11.06 -17.29 -5.93
CA ARG A 205 -12.15 -17.35 -4.93
C ARG A 205 -12.51 -18.77 -4.49
N ASN A 206 -12.41 -19.75 -5.37
CA ASN A 206 -12.94 -21.09 -5.12
C ASN A 206 -12.10 -21.91 -4.12
N PRO A 207 -10.74 -21.91 -4.15
CA PRO A 207 -9.94 -22.65 -3.19
C PRO A 207 -10.06 -22.14 -1.74
N PHE A 208 -10.27 -20.84 -1.55
CA PHE A 208 -10.34 -20.25 -0.20
C PHE A 208 -11.56 -20.69 0.61
N ASN A 209 -12.64 -21.13 -0.04
CA ASN A 209 -13.83 -21.67 0.62
C ASN A 209 -13.68 -23.15 1.04
N HIS A 210 -12.63 -23.85 0.58
CA HIS A 210 -12.46 -25.28 0.78
C HIS A 210 -11.27 -25.68 1.67
N GLU A 211 -10.41 -24.73 2.04
CA GLU A 211 -9.30 -24.98 2.97
C GLU A 211 -9.69 -24.72 4.44
N ASP A 212 -9.23 -25.61 5.32
CA ASP A 212 -9.52 -25.61 6.75
C ASP A 212 -9.13 -24.28 7.44
N PRO A 213 -9.96 -23.70 8.35
CA PRO A 213 -9.66 -22.43 9.03
C PRO A 213 -8.42 -22.44 9.95
N GLY A 214 -7.76 -23.59 10.12
CA GLY A 214 -6.60 -23.78 10.98
C GLY A 214 -5.25 -23.64 10.30
N THR A 215 -5.20 -23.44 8.97
CA THR A 215 -3.95 -23.21 8.25
C THR A 215 -3.54 -21.74 8.27
N GLN A 216 -2.23 -21.53 8.17
CA GLN A 216 -1.59 -20.22 8.04
C GLN A 216 -2.27 -19.42 6.92
N ASP A 217 -2.59 -18.14 7.18
CA ASP A 217 -3.19 -17.24 6.18
C ASP A 217 -2.30 -17.14 4.94
N VAL A 218 -2.85 -16.70 3.81
CA VAL A 218 -2.10 -16.55 2.56
C VAL A 218 -0.93 -15.57 2.76
N ASP A 219 0.20 -15.88 2.14
CA ASP A 219 1.36 -15.00 2.13
C ASP A 219 1.01 -13.61 1.58
N VAL A 220 1.61 -12.56 2.17
CA VAL A 220 1.31 -11.16 1.82
C VAL A 220 1.58 -10.87 0.35
N GLN A 221 2.67 -11.40 -0.19
CA GLN A 221 3.05 -11.20 -1.58
C GLN A 221 2.02 -11.85 -2.51
N VAL A 222 1.62 -13.08 -2.22
CA VAL A 222 0.58 -13.80 -2.98
C VAL A 222 -0.76 -13.07 -2.91
N ALA A 223 -1.14 -12.54 -1.73
CA ALA A 223 -2.34 -11.73 -1.59
C ALA A 223 -2.29 -10.43 -2.41
N LEU A 224 -1.15 -9.75 -2.44
CA LEU A 224 -0.94 -8.57 -3.28
C LEU A 224 -1.06 -8.90 -4.77
N GLU A 225 -0.57 -10.05 -5.22
CA GLU A 225 -0.69 -10.53 -6.59
C GLU A 225 -2.15 -10.77 -6.98
N TYR A 226 -2.95 -11.36 -6.08
CA TYR A 226 -4.39 -11.51 -6.29
C TYR A 226 -5.13 -10.17 -6.35
N LEU A 227 -4.80 -9.24 -5.45
CA LEU A 227 -5.37 -7.88 -5.51
C LEU A 227 -4.95 -7.14 -6.79
N ALA A 228 -3.72 -7.36 -7.27
CA ALA A 228 -3.26 -6.78 -8.54
C ALA A 228 -4.04 -7.36 -9.74
N ALA A 229 -4.27 -8.66 -9.78
CA ALA A 229 -5.10 -9.30 -10.81
C ALA A 229 -6.54 -8.76 -10.80
N LEU A 230 -7.15 -8.68 -9.61
CA LEU A 230 -8.47 -8.04 -9.43
C LEU A 230 -8.46 -6.58 -9.88
N SER A 231 -7.37 -5.85 -9.62
CA SER A 231 -7.24 -4.45 -10.04
C SER A 231 -7.17 -4.29 -11.56
N VAL A 232 -6.60 -5.26 -12.28
CA VAL A 232 -6.62 -5.26 -13.75
C VAL A 232 -8.05 -5.47 -14.25
N LEU A 233 -8.76 -6.47 -13.71
CA LEU A 233 -10.15 -6.74 -14.09
C LEU A 233 -11.07 -5.55 -13.80
N ALA A 234 -10.97 -4.96 -12.60
CA ALA A 234 -11.76 -3.81 -12.22
C ALA A 234 -11.54 -2.63 -13.16
N ARG A 235 -10.28 -2.37 -13.55
CA ARG A 235 -9.94 -1.33 -14.54
C ARG A 235 -10.55 -1.62 -15.91
N TRP A 236 -10.51 -2.87 -16.38
CA TRP A 236 -11.14 -3.23 -17.66
C TRP A 236 -12.66 -3.05 -17.63
N VAL A 237 -13.30 -3.34 -16.50
CA VAL A 237 -14.73 -3.04 -16.32
C VAL A 237 -14.97 -1.55 -16.33
N ASP A 238 -14.22 -0.78 -15.53
CA ASP A 238 -14.43 0.66 -15.33
C ASP A 238 -14.17 1.47 -16.63
N GLU A 239 -13.17 1.10 -17.41
CA GLU A 239 -12.83 1.76 -18.68
C GLU A 239 -13.70 1.32 -19.86
N SER A 240 -14.45 0.22 -19.75
CA SER A 240 -15.30 -0.26 -20.83
C SER A 240 -16.51 0.66 -21.06
N GLU A 241 -16.85 0.87 -22.33
CA GLU A 241 -18.07 1.56 -22.75
C GLU A 241 -19.28 0.65 -22.49
N LEU A 242 -20.34 1.21 -21.90
CA LEU A 242 -21.58 0.49 -21.68
C LEU A 242 -22.41 0.55 -22.98
N GLU A 243 -22.70 -0.61 -23.55
CA GLU A 243 -23.63 -0.74 -24.67
C GLU A 243 -24.98 -1.22 -24.15
N GLU A 244 -26.00 -0.40 -24.37
CA GLU A 244 -27.40 -0.67 -24.05
C GLU A 244 -28.15 -1.20 -25.27
N ALA A 245 -29.36 -1.75 -25.07
CA ALA A 245 -30.19 -2.16 -26.19
C ALA A 245 -30.60 -0.95 -27.02
N THR A 246 -30.37 -1.02 -28.34
CA THR A 246 -30.90 -0.05 -29.31
C THR A 246 -32.40 -0.22 -29.50
#